data_AF-A0A2I9E1Z5-F1
#
_entry.id   AF-A0A2I9E1Z5-F1
#
_cell.length_a   1.000
_cell.length_b   1.000
_cell.length_c   1.000
_cell.angle_alpha   90.00
_cell.angle_beta   90.00
_cell.angle_gamma   90.00
#
_symmetry.space_group_name_H-M   'P 1'
#
loop_
_entity.id
_entity.type
_entity.pdbx_description
1 polymer ?
#
loop_
_entity_poly.entity_id
_entity_poly.type
_entity_poly.pdbx_seq_one_letter_code
_entity_poly.pdbx_strand_id
1 'polypeptide(L)'
;MHTCRNEIESKATIHRCRFLAKDYATVVSMLEHYKIDSTAILIFANSSKEELKYKTIPKGSILFDGLTENALNTARKTGLPYFLISEKEQKGSSFGERFVNAIGSIFAMGFDNVITIGNDTPQLKVSDLARTSELIGARKFVLGPSKDGGFYLMGLHKSHFDTKAFRQLPWRTNTLTNKITGLIEGYNVDVIQLRVLLDLDTTADLKRILKGLKFSTGKIYQIILSLVIPIVKINVQGSILQSFHFNSTYFNKGSPVHFIN
;
A
#
# COMPACT_ATOMS: atom_id res chain seq x y z
N MET A 1 45.36 10.78 50.11
CA MET A 1 45.70 12.21 50.00
C MET A 1 46.38 12.40 48.64
N HIS A 2 45.71 13.13 47.73
CA HIS A 2 46.17 13.60 46.39
C HIS A 2 46.53 12.53 45.35
N THR A 3 46.17 12.65 44.07
CA THR A 3 46.43 13.80 43.17
C THR A 3 45.52 13.83 41.93
N CYS A 4 45.21 15.07 41.49
CA CYS A 4 45.17 15.55 40.09
C CYS A 4 44.12 14.94 39.12
N ARG A 5 43.48 15.66 38.19
CA ARG A 5 43.34 17.08 37.77
C ARG A 5 42.37 17.01 36.56
N ASN A 6 41.52 18.02 36.39
CA ASN A 6 41.05 18.67 35.15
C ASN A 6 40.56 17.76 33.97
N GLU A 7 39.43 18.02 33.32
CA GLU A 7 39.21 19.21 32.50
C GLU A 7 37.73 19.44 32.11
N ILE A 8 37.34 20.71 32.27
CA ILE A 8 36.61 21.56 31.31
C ILE A 8 35.08 21.43 31.20
N GLU A 9 34.46 22.46 31.79
CA GLU A 9 33.13 23.02 31.57
C GLU A 9 32.81 23.34 30.10
N SER A 10 31.53 23.20 29.72
CA SER A 10 30.85 24.21 28.89
C SER A 10 29.31 24.08 28.95
N LYS A 11 28.74 24.82 29.92
CA LYS A 11 27.49 25.59 29.91
C LYS A 11 26.27 25.11 29.08
N ALA A 12 25.26 24.64 29.79
CA ALA A 12 23.86 25.07 29.58
C ALA A 12 23.15 25.19 30.92
N THR A 13 23.14 26.41 31.47
CA THR A 13 22.35 26.79 32.65
C THR A 13 20.97 27.19 32.19
N ILE A 14 19.94 26.35 32.40
CA ILE A 14 18.55 26.81 32.57
C ILE A 14 17.87 25.97 33.67
N HIS A 15 17.57 26.67 34.76
CA HIS A 15 16.65 26.41 35.86
C HIS A 15 16.68 25.07 36.61
N ARG A 16 17.36 25.17 37.77
CA ARG A 16 17.20 24.40 39.01
C ARG A 16 15.72 24.34 39.45
N CYS A 17 14.96 23.39 38.94
CA CYS A 17 13.72 22.94 39.58
C CYS A 17 14.05 21.74 40.47
N ARG A 18 14.16 22.00 41.76
CA ARG A 18 14.41 21.01 42.81
C ARG A 18 13.11 20.26 43.07
N PHE A 19 12.72 19.34 42.19
CA PHE A 19 11.74 18.32 42.54
C PHE A 19 12.46 17.22 43.31
N LEU A 20 12.24 17.22 44.62
CA LEU A 20 12.71 16.19 45.54
C LEU A 20 12.22 14.84 45.03
N ALA A 21 13.13 13.87 45.02
CA ALA A 21 12.92 12.47 44.71
C ALA A 21 11.84 11.83 45.61
N LYS A 22 10.57 12.10 45.31
CA LYS A 22 9.45 11.28 45.75
C LYS A 22 9.07 10.40 44.56
N ASP A 23 9.46 9.15 44.72
CA ASP A 23 9.22 8.00 43.87
C ASP A 23 9.89 8.01 42.49
N TYR A 24 11.15 7.58 42.48
CA TYR A 24 11.81 7.08 41.27
C TYR A 24 10.94 6.03 40.55
N ALA A 25 10.17 5.21 41.29
CA ALA A 25 9.18 4.29 40.74
C ALA A 25 8.00 4.97 40.05
N THR A 26 7.55 6.14 40.50
CA THR A 26 6.48 6.93 39.86
C THR A 26 7.01 7.72 38.66
N VAL A 27 8.26 8.18 38.69
CA VAL A 27 8.91 8.79 37.53
C VAL A 27 9.21 7.72 36.47
N VAL A 28 9.67 6.53 36.87
CA VAL A 28 9.83 5.38 35.97
C VAL A 28 8.48 4.89 35.47
N SER A 29 7.43 4.80 36.29
CA SER A 29 6.10 4.43 35.80
C SER A 29 5.48 5.53 34.92
N MET A 30 5.74 6.82 35.20
CA MET A 30 5.36 7.92 34.32
C MET A 30 6.14 7.88 33.01
N LEU A 31 7.44 7.58 33.00
CA LEU A 31 8.27 7.46 31.79
C LEU A 31 7.98 6.17 31.01
N GLU A 32 7.60 5.08 31.68
CA GLU A 32 7.07 3.85 31.07
C GLU A 32 5.67 4.08 30.50
N HIS A 33 4.85 4.91 31.15
CA HIS A 33 3.58 5.42 30.61
C HIS A 33 3.76 6.50 29.53
N TYR A 34 4.94 7.12 29.44
CA TYR A 34 5.32 8.11 28.42
C TYR A 34 6.21 7.49 27.32
N LYS A 35 6.23 6.16 27.18
CA LYS A 35 6.52 5.56 25.89
C LYS A 35 5.43 6.04 24.96
N ILE A 36 5.73 7.07 24.18
CA ILE A 36 4.92 7.46 23.04
C ILE A 36 4.74 6.18 22.22
N ASP A 37 3.51 5.68 22.13
CA ASP A 37 3.15 4.51 21.33
C ASP A 37 3.66 4.73 19.91
N SER A 38 4.86 4.21 19.64
CA SER A 38 5.59 4.61 18.45
C SER A 38 5.04 3.84 17.27
N THR A 39 4.67 4.60 16.23
CA THR A 39 4.07 4.06 15.01
C THR A 39 5.11 3.96 13.92
N ALA A 40 5.20 2.80 13.28
CA ALA A 40 5.98 2.59 12.08
C ALA A 40 5.11 2.15 10.92
N ILE A 41 5.50 2.52 9.70
CA ILE A 41 4.89 2.05 8.47
C ILE A 41 5.75 0.91 7.90
N LEU A 42 5.13 -0.26 7.71
CA LEU A 42 5.72 -1.37 6.98
C LEU A 42 5.18 -1.37 5.54
N ILE A 43 6.08 -1.17 4.58
CA ILE A 43 5.80 -1.38 3.16
C ILE A 43 6.21 -2.81 2.84
N PHE A 44 5.22 -3.67 2.65
CA PHE A 44 5.42 -5.08 2.34
C PHE A 44 5.06 -5.31 0.87
N ALA A 45 6.08 -5.39 0.02
CA ALA A 45 5.89 -5.38 -1.43
C ALA A 45 7.04 -6.08 -2.14
N ASN A 46 6.77 -6.76 -3.25
CA ASN A 46 7.86 -7.32 -4.07
C ASN A 46 8.45 -6.26 -5.01
N SER A 47 9.69 -6.50 -5.44
CA SER A 47 10.34 -5.71 -6.48
C SER A 47 9.62 -5.83 -7.82
N SER A 48 9.81 -4.86 -8.71
CA SER A 48 9.22 -4.89 -10.06
C SER A 48 9.61 -6.15 -10.84
N LYS A 49 10.84 -6.63 -10.66
CA LYS A 49 11.33 -7.89 -11.25
C LYS A 49 10.49 -9.09 -10.81
N GLU A 50 10.09 -9.13 -9.54
CA GLU A 50 9.29 -10.22 -9.00
C GLU A 50 7.83 -10.12 -9.43
N GLU A 51 7.23 -8.92 -9.37
CA GLU A 51 5.85 -8.67 -9.82
C GLU A 51 5.64 -9.07 -11.30
N LEU A 52 6.62 -8.76 -12.16
CA LEU A 52 6.56 -9.08 -13.59
C LEU A 52 6.58 -10.58 -13.92
N LYS A 53 6.95 -11.46 -12.98
CA LYS A 53 6.84 -12.91 -13.17
C LYS A 53 5.39 -13.38 -13.21
N TYR A 54 4.51 -12.63 -12.55
CA TYR A 54 3.12 -13.02 -12.32
C TYR A 54 2.11 -12.06 -12.96
N LYS A 55 2.53 -10.82 -13.28
CA LYS A 55 1.67 -9.80 -13.88
C LYS A 55 2.10 -9.45 -15.30
N THR A 56 1.18 -9.56 -16.25
CA THR A 56 1.42 -9.23 -17.66
C THR A 56 0.93 -7.82 -17.97
N ILE A 57 1.78 -6.82 -17.70
CA ILE A 57 1.53 -5.41 -18.07
C ILE A 57 2.67 -4.93 -19.00
N PRO A 58 2.35 -4.40 -20.20
CA PRO A 58 3.37 -3.83 -21.09
C PRO A 58 4.15 -2.70 -20.41
N LYS A 59 5.48 -2.71 -20.52
CA LYS A 59 6.39 -1.79 -19.80
C LYS A 59 6.16 -1.79 -18.28
N GLY A 60 5.76 -2.93 -17.71
CA GLY A 60 5.37 -3.03 -16.30
C GLY A 60 6.50 -2.73 -15.31
N SER A 61 7.79 -2.82 -15.68
CA SER A 61 8.89 -2.46 -14.77
C SER A 61 8.79 -1.01 -14.30
N ILE A 62 8.66 -0.07 -15.25
CA ILE A 62 8.51 1.37 -14.97
C ILE A 62 7.27 1.62 -14.09
N LEU A 63 6.19 0.87 -14.32
CA LEU A 63 4.97 0.97 -13.51
C LEU A 63 5.21 0.50 -12.08
N PHE A 64 5.72 -0.71 -11.88
CA PHE A 64 5.92 -1.29 -10.55
C PHE A 64 7.01 -0.56 -9.75
N ASP A 65 8.04 -0.05 -10.42
CA ASP A 65 9.01 0.86 -9.81
C ASP A 65 8.33 2.17 -9.37
N GLY A 66 7.52 2.76 -10.25
CA GLY A 66 6.76 3.98 -9.93
C GLY A 66 5.73 3.78 -8.81
N LEU A 67 5.11 2.61 -8.72
CA LEU A 67 4.19 2.21 -7.67
C LEU A 67 4.90 2.11 -6.32
N THR A 68 6.08 1.46 -6.31
CA THR A 68 6.94 1.37 -5.12
C THR A 68 7.41 2.76 -4.68
N GLU A 69 7.87 3.60 -5.60
CA GLU A 69 8.20 4.99 -5.31
C GLU A 69 7.00 5.77 -4.76
N ASN A 70 5.79 5.55 -5.28
CA ASN A 70 4.59 6.21 -4.78
C ASN A 70 4.27 5.80 -3.34
N ALA A 71 4.34 4.52 -3.01
CA ALA A 71 4.15 4.03 -1.64
C ALA A 71 5.20 4.63 -0.67
N LEU A 72 6.49 4.59 -1.05
CA LEU A 72 7.58 5.18 -0.29
C LEU A 72 7.40 6.69 -0.08
N ASN A 73 7.03 7.42 -1.13
CA ASN A 73 6.79 8.86 -1.05
C ASN A 73 5.58 9.18 -0.16
N THR A 74 4.54 8.34 -0.21
CA THR A 74 3.34 8.51 0.62
C THR A 74 3.67 8.28 2.09
N ALA A 75 4.42 7.21 2.41
CA ALA A 75 4.91 6.95 3.75
C ALA A 75 5.83 8.07 4.25
N ARG A 76 6.83 8.48 3.45
CA ARG A 76 7.77 9.55 3.82
C ARG A 76 7.07 10.86 4.17
N LYS A 77 6.02 11.24 3.43
CA LYS A 77 5.26 12.48 3.66
C LYS A 77 4.50 12.51 4.99
N THR A 78 4.32 11.36 5.66
CA THR A 78 3.71 11.33 7.00
C THR A 78 4.66 11.80 8.10
N GLY A 79 5.98 11.75 7.85
CA GLY A 79 6.99 11.95 8.88
C GLY A 79 7.19 10.76 9.83
N LEU A 80 6.42 9.68 9.68
CA LEU A 80 6.58 8.46 10.48
C LEU A 80 7.79 7.64 10.00
N PRO A 81 8.47 6.92 10.91
CA PRO A 81 9.42 5.88 10.54
C PRO A 81 8.78 4.87 9.58
N TYR A 82 9.50 4.49 8.53
CA TYR A 82 9.00 3.52 7.55
C TYR A 82 10.08 2.54 7.11
N PHE A 83 9.66 1.33 6.77
CA PHE A 83 10.53 0.22 6.39
C PHE A 83 9.98 -0.45 5.13
N LEU A 84 10.85 -0.77 4.18
CA LEU A 84 10.52 -1.60 3.02
C LEU A 84 11.07 -3.00 3.26
N ILE A 85 10.19 -4.01 3.21
CA ILE A 85 10.57 -5.42 3.24
C ILE A 85 10.16 -6.03 1.90
N SER A 86 11.15 -6.31 1.05
CA SER A 86 10.97 -6.92 -0.26
C SER A 86 11.06 -8.44 -0.21
N GLU A 87 10.85 -9.10 -1.35
CA GLU A 87 10.97 -10.55 -1.47
C GLU A 87 12.34 -11.08 -0.98
N LYS A 88 13.37 -10.24 -0.96
CA LYS A 88 14.71 -10.59 -0.49
C LYS A 88 14.83 -10.64 1.04
N GLU A 89 14.04 -9.84 1.75
CA GLU A 89 14.06 -9.76 3.22
C GLU A 89 12.90 -10.53 3.87
N GLN A 90 11.86 -10.89 3.10
CA GLN A 90 10.75 -11.68 3.57
C GLN A 90 11.20 -13.10 3.99
N LYS A 91 10.85 -13.50 5.22
CA LYS A 91 11.25 -14.79 5.80
C LYS A 91 10.04 -15.66 6.10
N GLY A 92 9.98 -16.87 5.53
CA GLY A 92 8.88 -17.81 5.75
C GLY A 92 8.55 -18.61 4.50
N SER A 93 7.95 -19.79 4.70
CA SER A 93 7.59 -20.72 3.62
C SER A 93 6.30 -20.32 2.90
N SER A 94 5.34 -19.76 3.64
CA SER A 94 4.05 -19.28 3.12
C SER A 94 3.97 -17.74 3.11
N PHE A 95 2.99 -17.19 2.38
CA PHE A 95 2.72 -15.75 2.43
C PHE A 95 2.42 -15.30 3.86
N GLY A 96 1.56 -16.03 4.57
CA GLY A 96 1.18 -15.70 5.95
C GLY A 96 2.38 -15.69 6.90
N GLU A 97 3.30 -16.65 6.76
CA GLU A 97 4.54 -16.64 7.54
C GLU A 97 5.41 -15.42 7.23
N ARG A 98 5.63 -15.12 5.94
CA ARG A 98 6.44 -13.96 5.52
C ARG A 98 5.84 -12.65 6.03
N PHE A 99 4.53 -12.49 5.92
CA PHE A 99 3.80 -11.31 6.36
C PHE A 99 3.85 -11.14 7.89
N VAL A 100 3.58 -12.21 8.64
CA VAL A 100 3.62 -12.19 10.11
C VAL A 100 5.04 -11.94 10.63
N ASN A 101 6.05 -12.56 10.01
CA ASN A 101 7.44 -12.34 10.41
C ASN A 101 7.90 -10.91 10.10
N ALA A 102 7.41 -10.30 9.02
CA ALA A 102 7.69 -8.90 8.70
C ALA A 102 7.06 -7.93 9.71
N ILE A 103 5.81 -8.13 10.11
CA ILE A 103 5.19 -7.32 11.18
C ILE A 103 5.93 -7.53 12.51
N GLY A 104 6.23 -8.80 12.85
CA GLY A 104 6.94 -9.16 14.07
C GLY A 104 8.33 -8.53 14.16
N SER A 105 9.04 -8.36 13.04
CA SER A 105 10.34 -7.67 13.05
C SER A 105 10.21 -6.18 13.36
N ILE A 106 9.13 -5.53 12.93
CA ILE A 106 8.86 -4.12 13.31
C ILE A 106 8.60 -4.00 14.81
N PHE A 107 7.77 -4.88 15.38
CA PHE A 107 7.56 -4.91 16.83
C PHE A 107 8.85 -5.22 17.61
N ALA A 108 9.70 -6.11 17.09
CA ALA A 108 11.00 -6.41 17.70
C ALA A 108 11.97 -5.23 17.71
N MET A 109 11.79 -4.23 16.82
CA MET A 109 12.53 -2.97 16.84
C MET A 109 12.02 -1.98 17.90
N GLY A 110 10.98 -2.33 18.65
CA GLY A 110 10.47 -1.53 19.77
C GLY A 110 9.26 -0.65 19.44
N PHE A 111 8.71 -0.74 18.22
CA PHE A 111 7.45 -0.08 17.87
C PHE A 111 6.27 -0.77 18.53
N ASP A 112 5.24 0.01 18.89
CA ASP A 112 4.01 -0.50 19.49
C ASP A 112 2.88 -0.60 18.46
N ASN A 113 2.96 0.23 17.42
CA ASN A 113 1.97 0.36 16.36
C ASN A 113 2.61 0.11 15.00
N VAL A 114 1.95 -0.67 14.16
CA VAL A 114 2.38 -0.94 12.78
C VAL A 114 1.24 -0.66 11.81
N ILE A 115 1.57 0.11 10.77
CA ILE A 115 0.71 0.30 9.59
C ILE A 115 1.36 -0.45 8.43
N THR A 116 0.77 -1.55 8.01
CA THR A 116 1.23 -2.32 6.86
C THR A 116 0.51 -1.91 5.60
N ILE A 117 1.25 -1.63 4.53
CA ILE A 117 0.71 -1.31 3.20
C ILE A 117 1.44 -2.11 2.09
N GLY A 118 0.74 -2.35 0.98
CA GLY A 118 1.35 -2.79 -0.28
C GLY A 118 1.89 -1.63 -1.12
N ASN A 119 2.34 -1.91 -2.35
CA ASN A 119 2.76 -0.90 -3.32
C ASN A 119 1.80 -0.74 -4.52
N ASP A 120 0.85 -1.66 -4.70
CA ASP A 120 -0.04 -1.77 -5.86
C ASP A 120 -1.26 -0.83 -5.83
N THR A 121 -1.44 -0.05 -4.77
CA THR A 121 -2.59 0.83 -4.59
C THR A 121 -2.21 2.31 -4.77
N PRO A 122 -2.18 2.85 -6.00
CA PRO A 122 -1.75 4.24 -6.26
C PRO A 122 -2.71 5.31 -5.69
N GLN A 123 -3.91 4.89 -5.29
CA GLN A 123 -4.95 5.75 -4.71
C GLN A 123 -4.77 6.00 -3.21
N LEU A 124 -3.85 5.29 -2.55
CA LEU A 124 -3.49 5.49 -1.15
C LEU A 124 -2.97 6.91 -0.95
N LYS A 125 -3.47 7.61 0.08
CA LYS A 125 -3.09 8.98 0.40
C LYS A 125 -2.41 9.06 1.75
N VAL A 126 -1.61 10.10 1.93
CA VAL A 126 -0.97 10.45 3.21
C VAL A 126 -2.02 10.58 4.33
N SER A 127 -3.21 11.11 4.02
CA SER A 127 -4.33 11.23 4.96
C SER A 127 -4.83 9.89 5.49
N ASP A 128 -4.72 8.81 4.71
CA ASP A 128 -5.14 7.47 5.13
C ASP A 128 -4.19 6.92 6.18
N LEU A 129 -2.88 7.10 5.96
CA LEU A 129 -1.84 6.72 6.91
C LEU A 129 -1.91 7.55 8.19
N ALA A 130 -2.10 8.87 8.07
CA ALA A 130 -2.24 9.77 9.21
C ALA A 130 -3.46 9.41 10.08
N ARG A 131 -4.62 9.21 9.46
CA ARG A 131 -5.84 8.77 10.16
C ARG A 131 -5.66 7.40 10.80
N THR A 132 -4.98 6.48 10.11
CA THR A 132 -4.70 5.15 10.68
C THR A 132 -3.81 5.26 11.91
N SER A 133 -2.75 6.08 11.86
CA SER A 133 -1.84 6.32 12.99
C SER A 133 -2.57 6.85 14.22
N GLU A 134 -3.50 7.78 14.04
CA GLU A 134 -4.34 8.30 15.12
C GLU A 134 -5.22 7.20 15.75
N LEU A 135 -5.92 6.44 14.90
CA LEU A 135 -6.85 5.39 15.35
C LEU A 135 -6.14 4.24 16.09
N ILE A 136 -4.99 3.79 15.60
CA ILE A 136 -4.25 2.71 16.26
C ILE A 136 -3.58 3.17 17.56
N GLY A 137 -3.23 4.46 17.67
CA GLY A 137 -2.82 5.07 18.94
C GLY A 137 -3.93 4.99 20.01
N ALA A 138 -5.19 5.08 19.59
CA ALA A 138 -6.36 4.81 20.44
C ALA A 138 -6.70 3.30 20.57
N ARG A 139 -5.75 2.42 20.25
CA ARG A 139 -5.89 0.96 20.26
C ARG A 139 -7.07 0.44 19.44
N LYS A 140 -7.39 1.09 18.32
CA LYS A 140 -8.30 0.53 17.32
C LYS A 140 -7.55 -0.39 16.36
N PHE A 141 -8.28 -1.28 15.71
CA PHE A 141 -7.77 -2.03 14.55
C PHE A 141 -8.29 -1.36 13.28
N VAL A 142 -7.45 -1.15 12.28
CA VAL A 142 -7.83 -0.40 11.07
C VAL A 142 -7.59 -1.27 9.84
N LEU A 143 -8.57 -1.30 8.94
CA LEU A 143 -8.45 -1.95 7.63
C LEU A 143 -8.81 -0.98 6.52
N GLY A 144 -7.94 -0.89 5.52
CA GLY A 144 -8.24 -0.33 4.21
C GLY A 144 -8.55 -1.46 3.24
N PRO A 145 -9.83 -1.84 3.05
CA PRO A 145 -10.20 -2.94 2.17
C PRO A 145 -9.86 -2.65 0.71
N SER A 146 -9.36 -3.66 0.00
CA SER A 146 -9.24 -3.65 -1.45
C SER A 146 -10.49 -4.24 -2.10
N LYS A 147 -10.74 -3.90 -3.36
CA LYS A 147 -11.95 -4.34 -4.08
C LYS A 147 -12.01 -5.85 -4.35
N ASP A 148 -10.88 -6.53 -4.33
CA ASP A 148 -10.77 -7.98 -4.56
C ASP A 148 -11.03 -8.81 -3.29
N GLY A 149 -11.24 -8.17 -2.14
CA GLY A 149 -11.52 -8.81 -0.84
C GLY A 149 -10.32 -8.95 0.09
N GLY A 150 -9.14 -8.50 -0.34
CA GLY A 150 -7.97 -8.26 0.51
C GLY A 150 -8.01 -6.89 1.21
N PHE A 151 -6.84 -6.35 1.50
CA PHE A 151 -6.65 -5.00 2.03
C PHE A 151 -5.41 -4.34 1.42
N TYR A 152 -5.47 -3.04 1.18
CA TYR A 152 -4.31 -2.22 0.82
C TYR A 152 -3.60 -1.64 2.05
N LEU A 153 -4.29 -1.61 3.20
CA LEU A 153 -3.78 -1.07 4.46
C LEU A 153 -4.30 -1.88 5.65
N MET A 154 -3.41 -2.19 6.60
CA MET A 154 -3.76 -2.77 7.90
C MET A 154 -2.99 -2.03 8.99
N GLY A 155 -3.71 -1.41 9.92
CA GLY A 155 -3.13 -0.76 11.10
C GLY A 155 -3.48 -1.51 12.36
N LEU A 156 -2.49 -1.82 13.19
CA LEU A 156 -2.70 -2.49 14.47
C LEU A 156 -1.66 -2.12 15.53
N HIS A 157 -2.09 -2.17 16.78
CA HIS A 157 -1.21 -2.20 17.96
C HIS A 157 -0.74 -3.63 18.24
N LYS A 158 0.46 -3.80 18.82
CA LYS A 158 1.08 -5.09 19.14
C LYS A 158 0.20 -6.02 19.98
N SER A 159 -0.69 -5.47 20.82
CA SER A 159 -1.62 -6.27 21.64
C SER A 159 -2.67 -7.02 20.81
N HIS A 160 -2.93 -6.58 19.58
CA HIS A 160 -3.88 -7.24 18.66
C HIS A 160 -3.18 -8.24 17.74
N PHE A 161 -1.86 -8.41 17.87
CA PHE A 161 -1.07 -9.23 16.98
C PHE A 161 -0.87 -10.66 17.52
N ASP A 162 -1.91 -11.49 17.40
CA ASP A 162 -1.79 -12.92 17.63
C ASP A 162 -1.07 -13.59 16.44
N THR A 163 0.24 -13.82 16.60
CA THR A 163 1.09 -14.42 15.56
C THR A 163 0.57 -15.77 15.05
N LYS A 164 -0.05 -16.60 15.91
CA LYS A 164 -0.56 -17.91 15.50
C LYS A 164 -1.84 -17.76 14.70
N ALA A 165 -2.78 -16.94 15.18
CA ALA A 165 -4.03 -16.71 14.48
C ALA A 165 -3.81 -16.05 13.11
N PHE A 166 -2.92 -15.04 13.03
CA PHE A 166 -2.62 -14.36 11.77
C PHE A 166 -1.96 -15.30 10.75
N ARG A 167 -1.10 -16.24 11.17
CA ARG A 167 -0.50 -17.22 10.25
C ARG A 167 -1.54 -18.14 9.61
N GLN A 168 -2.66 -18.39 10.29
CA GLN A 168 -3.73 -19.29 9.83
C GLN A 168 -4.78 -18.60 8.96
N LEU A 169 -4.74 -17.27 8.82
CA LEU A 169 -5.68 -16.55 7.96
C LEU A 169 -5.57 -17.02 6.51
N PRO A 170 -6.69 -17.01 5.75
CA PRO A 170 -6.69 -17.41 4.34
C PRO A 170 -6.13 -16.29 3.45
N TRP A 171 -4.82 -16.07 3.55
CA TRP A 171 -4.10 -15.06 2.78
C TRP A 171 -4.30 -15.26 1.27
N ARG A 172 -4.34 -14.14 0.53
CA ARG A 172 -4.56 -14.12 -0.93
C ARG A 172 -5.91 -14.71 -1.37
N THR A 173 -6.95 -14.52 -0.54
CA THR A 173 -8.33 -14.87 -0.88
C THR A 173 -9.24 -13.66 -0.75
N ASN A 174 -10.35 -13.67 -1.47
CA ASN A 174 -11.37 -12.62 -1.40
C ASN A 174 -12.18 -12.60 -0.08
N THR A 175 -11.93 -13.54 0.83
CA THR A 175 -12.58 -13.60 2.14
C THR A 175 -11.70 -13.07 3.27
N LEU A 176 -10.45 -12.69 2.96
CA LEU A 176 -9.42 -12.36 3.94
C LEU A 176 -9.87 -11.24 4.88
N THR A 177 -10.39 -10.13 4.36
CA THR A 177 -10.82 -8.99 5.18
C THR A 177 -11.95 -9.34 6.15
N ASN A 178 -12.90 -10.17 5.70
CA ASN A 178 -13.98 -10.64 6.57
C ASN A 178 -13.46 -11.55 7.69
N LYS A 179 -12.48 -12.40 7.38
CA LYS A 179 -11.86 -13.30 8.36
C LYS A 179 -11.00 -12.56 9.38
N ILE A 180 -10.25 -11.53 8.94
CA ILE A 180 -9.53 -10.64 9.86
C ILE A 180 -10.53 -9.91 10.77
N THR A 181 -11.60 -9.36 10.20
CA THR A 181 -12.60 -8.62 10.98
C THR A 181 -13.18 -9.49 12.09
N GLY A 182 -13.67 -10.70 11.75
CA GLY A 182 -14.22 -11.61 12.74
C GLY A 182 -13.18 -12.11 13.77
N LEU A 183 -11.92 -12.29 13.37
CA LEU A 183 -10.84 -12.63 14.30
C LEU A 183 -10.63 -11.52 15.34
N ILE A 184 -10.59 -10.26 14.91
CA ILE A 184 -10.30 -9.11 15.77
C ILE A 184 -11.49 -8.76 16.67
N GLU A 185 -12.71 -8.80 16.12
CA GLU A 185 -13.93 -8.61 16.90
C GLU A 185 -14.09 -9.68 17.99
N GLY A 186 -13.59 -10.90 17.76
CA GLY A 186 -13.52 -11.96 18.77
C GLY A 186 -12.67 -11.60 20.01
N TYR A 187 -11.80 -10.60 19.92
CA TYR A 187 -11.04 -10.04 21.05
C TYR A 187 -11.69 -8.77 21.64
N ASN A 188 -12.95 -8.45 21.30
CA ASN A 188 -13.65 -7.22 21.69
C ASN A 188 -12.91 -5.92 21.27
N VAL A 189 -12.26 -5.94 20.11
CA VAL A 189 -11.59 -4.77 19.53
C VAL A 189 -12.38 -4.27 18.32
N ASP A 190 -12.70 -2.98 18.31
CA ASP A 190 -13.39 -2.36 17.17
C ASP A 190 -12.50 -2.33 15.93
N VAL A 191 -13.05 -2.83 14.81
CA VAL A 191 -12.43 -2.77 13.49
C VAL A 191 -12.98 -1.56 12.73
N ILE A 192 -12.12 -0.57 12.48
CA ILE A 192 -12.44 0.60 11.68
C ILE A 192 -12.07 0.35 10.22
N GLN A 193 -13.05 0.36 9.33
CA GLN A 193 -12.83 0.24 7.90
C GLN A 193 -12.70 1.62 7.23
N LEU A 194 -11.61 1.83 6.49
CA LEU A 194 -11.43 2.97 5.60
C LEU A 194 -12.18 2.76 4.27
N ARG A 195 -12.09 3.75 3.37
CA ARG A 195 -12.66 3.61 2.02
C ARG A 195 -12.04 2.43 1.28
N VAL A 196 -12.86 1.74 0.49
CA VAL A 196 -12.42 0.68 -0.42
C VAL A 196 -11.62 1.29 -1.57
N LEU A 197 -10.46 0.72 -1.90
CA LEU A 197 -9.63 1.12 -3.05
C LEU A 197 -9.48 -0.03 -4.06
N LEU A 198 -8.94 0.31 -5.24
CA LEU A 198 -8.63 -0.66 -6.30
C LEU A 198 -7.12 -0.87 -6.37
N ASP A 199 -6.72 -2.14 -6.33
CA ASP A 199 -5.35 -2.60 -6.51
C ASP A 199 -5.03 -2.72 -8.00
N LEU A 200 -3.78 -2.43 -8.36
CA LEU A 200 -3.34 -2.41 -9.75
C LEU A 200 -2.63 -3.73 -10.08
N ASP A 201 -3.41 -4.69 -10.56
CA ASP A 201 -2.90 -5.99 -11.01
C ASP A 201 -2.91 -6.15 -12.53
N THR A 202 -3.88 -5.53 -13.20
CA THR A 202 -4.13 -5.74 -14.63
C THR A 202 -4.17 -4.45 -15.44
N THR A 203 -4.09 -4.60 -16.76
CA THR A 203 -4.28 -3.48 -17.69
C THR A 203 -5.70 -2.90 -17.65
N ALA A 204 -6.70 -3.70 -17.26
CA ALA A 204 -8.06 -3.21 -17.05
C ALA A 204 -8.13 -2.27 -15.83
N ASP A 205 -7.36 -2.55 -14.78
CA ASP A 205 -7.31 -1.73 -13.57
C ASP A 205 -6.68 -0.37 -13.84
N LEU A 206 -5.66 -0.30 -14.71
CA LEU A 206 -5.11 0.99 -15.20
C LEU A 206 -6.21 1.92 -15.74
N LYS A 207 -7.10 1.39 -16.59
CA LYS A 207 -8.22 2.16 -17.16
C LYS A 207 -9.23 2.57 -16.09
N ARG A 208 -9.53 1.68 -15.12
CA ARG A 208 -10.48 1.95 -14.04
C ARG A 208 -9.96 3.03 -13.10
N ILE A 209 -8.68 2.96 -12.73
CA ILE A 209 -7.99 3.96 -11.90
C ILE A 209 -8.08 5.32 -12.59
N LEU A 210 -7.73 5.42 -13.87
CA LEU A 210 -7.81 6.70 -14.61
C LEU A 210 -9.22 7.29 -14.69
N LYS A 211 -10.27 6.46 -14.84
CA LYS A 211 -11.66 6.94 -14.86
C LYS A 211 -12.12 7.49 -13.50
N GLY A 212 -11.61 6.94 -12.40
CA GLY A 212 -12.00 7.35 -11.04
C GLY A 212 -11.27 8.58 -10.52
N LEU A 213 -10.23 9.04 -11.21
CA LEU A 213 -9.40 10.15 -10.76
C LEU A 213 -9.80 11.45 -11.45
N LYS A 214 -10.20 12.44 -10.66
CA LYS A 214 -10.16 13.83 -11.09
C LYS A 214 -8.69 14.22 -11.24
N PHE A 215 -8.29 14.69 -12.44
CA PHE A 215 -6.97 15.21 -12.81
C PHE A 215 -5.94 15.23 -11.67
N SER A 216 -5.18 14.14 -11.54
CA SER A 216 -4.07 14.06 -10.58
C SER A 216 -2.76 14.22 -11.34
N THR A 217 -1.93 15.17 -10.92
CA THR A 217 -0.63 15.49 -11.56
C THR A 217 0.53 14.66 -11.00
N GLY A 218 0.27 13.76 -10.05
CA GLY A 218 1.33 12.94 -9.43
C GLY A 218 2.07 12.05 -10.44
N LYS A 219 3.38 11.84 -10.23
CA LYS A 219 4.26 11.06 -11.11
C LYS A 219 3.68 9.70 -11.49
N ILE A 220 3.12 8.96 -10.53
CA ILE A 220 2.51 7.65 -10.78
C ILE A 220 1.32 7.73 -11.75
N TYR A 221 0.52 8.80 -11.69
CA TYR A 221 -0.59 8.99 -12.61
C TYR A 221 -0.12 9.31 -14.03
N GLN A 222 0.98 10.05 -14.17
CA GLN A 222 1.60 10.27 -15.47
C GLN A 222 2.15 8.97 -16.07
N ILE A 223 2.75 8.11 -15.24
CA ILE A 223 3.18 6.77 -15.66
C ILE A 223 1.98 5.95 -16.12
N ILE A 224 0.93 5.83 -15.31
CA ILE A 224 -0.30 5.09 -15.65
C ILE A 224 -0.92 5.63 -16.94
N LEU A 225 -1.02 6.96 -17.09
CA LEU A 225 -1.58 7.61 -18.28
C LEU A 225 -0.76 7.27 -19.54
N SER A 226 0.58 7.31 -19.45
CA SER A 226 1.48 6.97 -20.56
C SER A 226 1.34 5.53 -21.05
N LEU A 227 0.92 4.60 -20.17
CA LEU A 227 0.70 3.20 -20.51
C LEU A 227 -0.67 2.96 -21.12
N VAL A 228 -1.69 3.76 -20.76
CA VAL A 228 -3.05 3.62 -21.28
C VAL A 228 -3.24 4.27 -22.65
N ILE A 229 -2.61 5.43 -22.93
CA ILE A 229 -2.78 6.16 -24.20
C ILE A 229 -2.50 5.27 -25.44
N PRO A 230 -1.39 4.51 -25.51
CA PRO A 230 -1.14 3.61 -26.63
C PRO A 230 -2.18 2.48 -26.74
N ILE A 231 -2.62 1.94 -25.60
CA ILE A 231 -3.62 0.85 -25.54
C ILE A 231 -4.96 1.30 -26.11
N VAL A 232 -5.39 2.53 -25.81
CA VAL A 232 -6.65 3.08 -26.33
C VAL A 232 -6.55 3.31 -27.84
N LYS A 233 -5.45 3.88 -28.34
CA LYS A 233 -5.24 4.10 -29.77
C LYS A 233 -5.28 2.79 -30.58
N ILE A 234 -4.61 1.74 -30.09
CA ILE A 234 -4.62 0.41 -30.74
C ILE A 234 -6.03 -0.17 -30.81
N ASN A 235 -6.82 -0.06 -29.73
CA ASN A 235 -8.20 -0.59 -29.73
C ASN A 235 -9.13 0.18 -30.67
N VAL A 236 -9.04 1.52 -30.71
CA VAL A 236 -9.84 2.34 -31.63
C VAL A 236 -9.49 2.03 -33.09
N GLN A 237 -8.21 1.79 -33.38
CA GLN A 237 -7.77 1.45 -34.72
C GLN A 237 -8.14 0.01 -35.12
N GLY A 238 -8.14 -0.93 -34.16
CA GLY A 238 -8.59 -2.31 -34.36
C GLY A 238 -10.10 -2.47 -34.55
N SER A 239 -10.91 -1.59 -33.95
CA SER A 239 -12.38 -1.60 -34.11
C SER A 239 -12.88 -1.02 -35.44
N ILE A 240 -12.00 -0.43 -36.27
CA ILE A 240 -12.38 0.16 -37.57
C ILE A 240 -12.28 -0.88 -38.72
N LEU A 241 -11.85 -2.12 -38.44
CA LEU A 241 -11.66 -3.18 -39.43
C LEU A 241 -12.71 -4.31 -39.31
N GLN A 242 -14.00 -3.98 -39.40
CA GLN A 242 -15.02 -4.98 -39.70
C GLN A 242 -16.31 -4.32 -40.24
N SER A 243 -16.27 -3.92 -41.51
CA SER A 243 -17.41 -3.93 -42.46
C SER A 243 -17.06 -3.22 -43.76
N PHE A 244 -16.05 -3.71 -44.48
CA PHE A 244 -16.05 -3.55 -45.94
C PHE A 244 -16.69 -4.79 -46.53
N HIS A 245 -18.02 -4.81 -46.58
CA HIS A 245 -18.73 -5.73 -47.45
C HIS A 245 -18.38 -5.34 -48.89
N PHE A 246 -17.58 -6.19 -49.54
CA PHE A 246 -17.39 -6.16 -50.98
C PHE A 246 -18.74 -6.45 -51.66
N ASN A 247 -19.40 -5.41 -52.18
CA ASN A 247 -20.39 -5.62 -53.23
C ASN A 247 -19.66 -5.69 -54.57
N SER A 248 -19.15 -6.87 -54.89
CA SER A 248 -18.82 -7.24 -56.27
C SER A 248 -20.14 -7.46 -57.02
N THR A 249 -20.66 -6.43 -57.69
CA THR A 249 -21.70 -6.64 -58.70
C THR A 249 -21.05 -7.19 -59.95
N TYR A 250 -21.24 -8.49 -60.19
CA TYR A 250 -20.86 -9.17 -61.42
C TYR A 250 -21.64 -8.61 -62.62
N PHE A 251 -20.93 -8.38 -63.74
CA PHE A 251 -21.47 -8.05 -65.05
C PHE A 251 -22.50 -9.08 -65.53
N ASN A 252 -23.62 -8.64 -66.10
CA ASN A 252 -24.39 -9.46 -67.04
C ASN A 252 -24.81 -8.64 -68.28
N LYS A 253 -24.64 -9.31 -69.42
CA LYS A 253 -24.74 -8.83 -70.80
C LYS A 253 -26.19 -8.61 -71.23
N GLY A 254 -26.46 -7.51 -71.92
CA GLY A 254 -27.67 -7.30 -72.73
C GLY A 254 -27.31 -6.86 -74.15
N SER A 255 -28.02 -7.39 -75.15
CA SER A 255 -27.75 -7.18 -76.58
C SER A 255 -28.19 -5.80 -77.08
N PRO A 256 -27.62 -5.26 -78.18
CA PRO A 256 -27.98 -3.95 -78.73
C PRO A 256 -29.37 -4.01 -79.39
N VAL A 257 -30.23 -3.04 -79.08
CA VAL A 257 -31.53 -2.89 -79.74
C VAL A 257 -31.32 -2.13 -81.05
N HIS A 258 -31.79 -2.70 -82.16
CA HIS A 258 -31.72 -2.14 -83.51
C HIS A 258 -32.56 -0.88 -83.69
N PHE A 259 -32.01 0.10 -84.41
CA PHE A 259 -32.73 1.25 -84.96
C PHE A 259 -33.58 0.82 -86.16
N ILE A 260 -34.85 1.25 -86.21
CA ILE A 260 -35.65 1.32 -87.44
C ILE A 260 -36.30 2.71 -87.49
N ASN A 261 -35.93 3.48 -88.51
CA ASN A 261 -36.80 4.34 -89.30
C ASN A 261 -36.22 4.42 -90.70
#